data_AF-A0A7Z2VPU4-F1
#
_entry.id   AF-A0A7Z2VPU4-F1
#
_cell.length_a   1.000
_cell.length_b   1.000
_cell.length_c   1.000
_cell.angle_alpha   90.00
_cell.angle_beta   90.00
_cell.angle_gamma   90.00
#
_symmetry.space_group_name_H-M   'P 1'
#
loop_
_entity.id
_entity.type
_entity.pdbx_description
1 polymer ?
#
loop_
_entity_poly.entity_id
_entity_poly.type
_entity_poly.pdbx_seq_one_letter_code
_entity_poly.pdbx_strand_id
1 'polypeptide(L)'
;MFKSLSYQKKIFLSLSVSLFIVLSLINMYFYFRMESIIESNVAQNKQQTTLKLQEQVDRVLNEMDKLSISINASDKIMNVLRDIPDDPSDNYFDENSELSRDIRNTLLSFTSLQPLKGRISIISLYGDYLGVSNKMDSRNVDKTHIRQMPEVRQYFTMKAYKLFLPPHPDEWSETGDTVFSIVRPLRDNYLVWLGRG
;
A
#
# COMPACT_ATOMS: atom_id res chain seq x y z
N MET A 1 -66.88 10.38 -27.29
CA MET A 1 -66.54 11.81 -27.10
C MET A 1 -66.13 12.58 -28.38
N PHE A 2 -66.19 12.02 -29.60
CA PHE A 2 -65.71 12.70 -30.83
C PHE A 2 -66.80 13.06 -31.87
N LYS A 3 -68.06 13.25 -31.44
CA LYS A 3 -69.19 13.49 -32.37
C LYS A 3 -69.34 14.96 -32.84
N SER A 4 -68.68 15.94 -32.22
CA SER A 4 -68.82 17.38 -32.56
C SER A 4 -67.60 18.03 -33.25
N LEU A 5 -66.58 17.25 -33.62
CA LEU A 5 -65.34 17.79 -34.20
C LEU A 5 -65.39 17.80 -35.74
N SER A 6 -65.05 18.96 -36.32
CA SER A 6 -64.82 19.16 -37.77
C SER A 6 -63.90 18.07 -38.33
N TYR A 7 -64.16 17.63 -39.57
CA TYR A 7 -63.43 16.56 -40.26
C TYR A 7 -61.90 16.79 -40.27
N GLN A 8 -61.46 18.04 -40.42
CA GLN A 8 -60.06 18.44 -40.35
C GLN A 8 -59.44 18.17 -38.97
N LYS A 9 -60.19 18.41 -37.88
CA LYS A 9 -59.75 18.14 -36.51
C LYS A 9 -59.67 16.64 -36.22
N LYS A 10 -60.51 15.80 -36.84
CA LYS A 10 -60.40 14.32 -36.72
C LYS A 10 -59.13 13.78 -37.38
N ILE A 11 -58.78 14.29 -38.56
CA ILE A 11 -57.53 13.90 -39.24
C ILE A 11 -56.32 14.34 -38.43
N PHE A 12 -56.28 15.60 -37.98
CA PHE A 12 -55.18 16.12 -37.16
C PHE A 12 -55.00 15.33 -35.86
N LEU A 13 -56.10 14.98 -35.18
CA LEU A 13 -56.07 14.18 -33.97
C LEU A 13 -55.55 12.76 -34.24
N SER A 14 -56.00 12.10 -35.31
CA SER A 14 -55.51 10.77 -35.71
C SER A 14 -54.01 10.79 -36.00
N LEU A 15 -53.53 11.84 -36.68
CA LEU A 15 -52.12 11.99 -37.03
C LEU A 15 -51.27 12.26 -35.78
N SER A 16 -51.75 13.10 -34.88
CA SER A 16 -51.07 13.39 -33.60
C SER A 16 -50.98 12.16 -32.70
N VAL A 17 -52.05 11.37 -32.61
CA VAL A 17 -52.07 10.12 -31.85
C VAL A 17 -51.13 9.08 -32.45
N SER A 18 -51.13 8.92 -33.78
CA SER A 18 -50.20 8.05 -34.49
C SER A 18 -48.74 8.42 -34.19
N LEU A 19 -48.42 9.71 -34.29
CA LEU A 19 -47.08 10.23 -34.05
C LEU A 19 -46.64 10.04 -32.59
N PHE A 20 -47.57 10.22 -31.64
CA PHE A 20 -47.33 9.94 -30.23
C PHE A 20 -47.05 8.45 -29.94
N ILE A 21 -47.80 7.55 -30.59
CA ILE A 21 -47.60 6.10 -30.46
C ILE A 21 -46.20 5.71 -30.99
N VAL A 22 -45.82 6.22 -32.17
CA VAL A 22 -44.51 5.93 -32.77
C VAL A 22 -43.38 6.44 -31.87
N LEU A 23 -43.47 7.67 -31.37
CA LEU A 23 -42.47 8.23 -30.45
C LEU A 23 -42.38 7.43 -29.14
N SER A 24 -43.51 6.97 -28.60
CA SER A 24 -43.54 6.16 -27.38
C SER A 24 -42.87 4.80 -27.57
N LEU A 25 -43.12 4.13 -28.70
CA LEU A 25 -42.51 2.84 -29.02
C LEU A 25 -40.99 2.96 -29.17
N ILE A 26 -40.51 4.02 -29.83
CA ILE A 26 -39.08 4.27 -29.99
C ILE A 26 -38.43 4.50 -28.60
N ASN A 27 -39.01 5.35 -27.76
CA ASN A 27 -38.50 5.61 -26.41
C ASN A 27 -38.48 4.34 -25.56
N MET A 28 -39.52 3.52 -25.63
CA MET A 28 -39.61 2.26 -24.88
C MET A 28 -38.52 1.28 -25.33
N TYR A 29 -38.30 1.15 -26.64
CA TYR A 29 -37.23 0.31 -27.17
C TYR A 29 -35.84 0.79 -26.71
N PHE A 30 -35.59 2.11 -26.76
CA PHE A 30 -34.34 2.67 -26.26
C PHE A 30 -34.17 2.43 -24.77
N TYR A 31 -35.21 2.60 -23.96
CA TYR A 31 -35.15 2.41 -22.51
C TYR A 31 -34.72 0.97 -22.14
N PHE A 32 -35.35 -0.05 -22.74
CA PHE A 32 -35.00 -1.45 -22.47
C PHE A 32 -33.58 -1.83 -22.94
N ARG A 33 -33.10 -1.27 -24.06
CA ARG A 33 -31.74 -1.55 -24.54
C ARG A 33 -30.69 -0.79 -23.74
N MET A 34 -31.01 0.42 -23.29
CA MET A 34 -30.10 1.29 -22.54
C MET A 34 -29.73 0.67 -21.19
N GLU A 35 -30.70 0.08 -20.47
CA GLU A 35 -30.45 -0.54 -19.16
C GLU A 35 -29.38 -1.64 -19.24
N SER A 36 -29.53 -2.59 -20.16
CA SER A 36 -28.56 -3.67 -20.35
C SER A 36 -27.16 -3.17 -20.74
N ILE A 37 -27.08 -2.14 -21.59
CA ILE A 37 -25.81 -1.54 -22.02
C ILE A 37 -25.15 -0.78 -20.85
N ILE A 38 -25.94 -0.06 -20.06
CA ILE A 38 -25.44 0.66 -18.87
C ILE A 38 -24.92 -0.34 -17.84
N GLU A 39 -25.68 -1.39 -17.52
CA GLU A 39 -25.25 -2.41 -16.55
C GLU A 39 -23.97 -3.11 -16.98
N SER A 40 -23.86 -3.52 -18.25
CA SER A 40 -22.64 -4.17 -18.75
C SER A 40 -21.44 -3.23 -18.71
N ASN A 41 -21.62 -1.95 -19.06
CA ASN A 41 -20.55 -0.95 -19.02
C ASN A 41 -20.13 -0.65 -17.58
N VAL A 42 -21.08 -0.55 -16.65
CA VAL A 42 -20.80 -0.33 -15.23
C VAL A 42 -20.06 -1.53 -14.64
N ALA A 43 -20.48 -2.77 -14.96
CA ALA A 43 -19.81 -3.98 -14.52
C ALA A 43 -18.37 -4.07 -15.07
N GLN A 44 -18.19 -3.84 -16.37
CA GLN A 44 -16.87 -3.83 -17.00
C GLN A 44 -15.97 -2.74 -16.44
N ASN A 45 -16.49 -1.52 -16.25
CA ASN A 45 -15.72 -0.43 -15.64
C ASN A 45 -15.32 -0.74 -14.20
N LYS A 46 -16.22 -1.31 -13.40
CA LYS A 46 -15.90 -1.76 -12.03
C LYS A 46 -14.81 -2.83 -12.03
N GLN A 47 -14.89 -3.80 -12.93
CA GLN A 47 -13.89 -4.84 -13.06
C GLN A 47 -12.53 -4.26 -13.48
N GLN A 48 -12.50 -3.40 -14.49
CA GLN A 48 -11.27 -2.74 -14.95
C GLN A 48 -10.64 -1.87 -13.85
N THR A 49 -11.45 -1.11 -13.11
CA THR A 49 -10.97 -0.31 -11.98
C THR A 49 -10.41 -1.22 -10.88
N THR A 50 -11.09 -2.33 -10.58
CA THR A 50 -10.62 -3.29 -9.57
C THR A 50 -9.27 -3.91 -9.96
N LEU A 51 -9.12 -4.32 -11.22
CA LEU A 51 -7.86 -4.84 -11.74
C LEU A 51 -6.74 -3.79 -11.67
N LYS A 52 -7.03 -2.54 -12.05
CA LYS A 52 -6.06 -1.44 -11.95
C LYS A 52 -5.66 -1.16 -10.50
N LEU A 53 -6.59 -1.25 -9.55
CA LEU A 53 -6.29 -1.09 -8.12
C LEU A 53 -5.41 -2.24 -7.61
N GLN A 54 -5.72 -3.48 -8.00
CA GLN A 54 -4.89 -4.63 -7.68
C GLN A 54 -3.46 -4.47 -8.22
N GLU A 55 -3.31 -4.11 -9.49
CA GLU A 55 -2.00 -3.85 -10.09
C GLU A 55 -1.22 -2.72 -9.37
N GLN A 56 -1.91 -1.69 -8.89
CA GLN A 56 -1.27 -0.62 -8.13
C GLN A 56 -0.76 -1.11 -6.78
N VAL A 57 -1.55 -1.91 -6.06
CA VAL A 57 -1.14 -2.52 -4.78
C VAL A 57 0.04 -3.46 -5.01
N ASP A 58 -0.03 -4.34 -6.01
CA ASP A 58 1.03 -5.28 -6.35
C ASP A 58 2.33 -4.58 -6.72
N ARG A 59 2.25 -3.47 -7.48
CA ARG A 59 3.43 -2.65 -7.79
C ARG A 59 4.08 -2.08 -6.53
N VAL A 60 3.30 -1.48 -5.63
CA VAL A 60 3.82 -0.91 -4.39
C VAL A 60 4.45 -1.98 -3.50
N LEU A 61 3.80 -3.14 -3.34
CA LEU A 61 4.35 -4.25 -2.56
C LEU A 61 5.66 -4.79 -3.15
N ASN A 62 5.74 -4.87 -4.49
CA ASN A 62 6.97 -5.29 -5.18
C ASN A 62 8.09 -4.25 -5.03
N GLU A 63 7.78 -2.95 -5.08
CA GLU A 63 8.74 -1.87 -4.82
C GLU A 63 9.30 -1.96 -3.39
N MET A 64 8.43 -2.15 -2.39
CA MET A 64 8.85 -2.35 -1.00
C MET A 64 9.69 -3.62 -0.82
N ASP A 65 9.33 -4.72 -1.48
CA ASP A 65 10.10 -5.97 -1.41
C ASP A 65 11.51 -5.81 -2.00
N LYS A 66 11.61 -5.13 -3.16
CA LYS A 66 12.91 -4.80 -3.79
C LYS A 66 13.76 -3.90 -2.90
N LEU A 67 13.17 -2.86 -2.31
CA LEU A 67 13.87 -1.98 -1.37
C LEU A 67 14.40 -2.76 -0.16
N SER A 68 13.57 -3.65 0.39
CA SER A 68 13.96 -4.53 1.50
C SER A 68 15.10 -5.50 1.12
N ILE A 69 15.11 -6.02 -0.11
CA ILE A 69 16.24 -6.80 -0.66
C ILE A 69 17.50 -5.95 -0.70
N SER A 70 17.44 -4.75 -1.27
CA SER A 70 18.60 -3.85 -1.39
C SER A 70 19.20 -3.49 -0.03
N ILE A 71 18.36 -3.25 0.98
CA ILE A 71 18.80 -3.01 2.36
C ILE A 71 19.50 -4.25 2.93
N ASN A 72 18.91 -5.44 2.79
CA ASN A 72 19.50 -6.68 3.29
C ASN A 72 20.80 -7.06 2.56
N ALA A 73 20.96 -6.65 1.31
CA ALA A 73 22.18 -6.87 0.52
C ALA A 73 23.27 -5.81 0.77
N SER A 74 23.02 -4.80 1.60
CA SER A 74 23.99 -3.76 1.90
C SER A 74 24.97 -4.22 2.98
N ASP A 75 26.22 -4.49 2.57
CA ASP A 75 27.29 -4.83 3.51
C ASP A 75 27.49 -3.74 4.57
N LYS A 76 27.34 -2.45 4.20
CA LYS A 76 27.45 -1.33 5.13
C LYS A 76 26.42 -1.45 6.27
N ILE A 77 25.15 -1.70 5.93
CA ILE A 77 24.08 -1.82 6.93
C ILE A 77 24.30 -3.10 7.75
N MET A 78 24.64 -4.21 7.11
CA MET A 78 24.85 -5.50 7.79
C MET A 78 26.02 -5.46 8.78
N ASN A 79 27.14 -4.84 8.40
CA ASN A 79 28.32 -4.69 9.26
C ASN A 79 27.99 -3.81 10.46
N VAL A 80 27.33 -2.67 10.25
CA VAL A 80 26.91 -1.79 11.36
C VAL A 80 26.03 -2.55 12.33
N LEU A 81 25.01 -3.27 11.87
CA LEU A 81 24.11 -4.01 12.75
C LEU A 81 24.79 -5.17 13.49
N ARG A 82 25.83 -5.76 12.92
CA ARG A 82 26.64 -6.82 13.54
C ARG A 82 27.50 -6.28 14.67
N ASP A 83 28.03 -5.07 14.50
CA ASP A 83 28.98 -4.45 15.42
C ASP A 83 28.29 -3.73 16.60
N ILE A 84 26.95 -3.67 16.61
CA ILE A 84 26.18 -3.10 17.73
C ILE A 84 26.41 -3.97 18.98
N PRO A 85 26.91 -3.39 20.09
CA PRO A 85 27.10 -4.12 21.34
C PRO A 85 25.76 -4.41 22.04
N ASP A 86 25.72 -5.47 22.84
CA ASP A 86 24.61 -5.76 23.76
C ASP A 86 24.68 -4.81 24.97
N ASP A 87 24.36 -3.54 24.73
CA ASP A 87 24.27 -2.51 25.77
C ASP A 87 22.80 -2.26 26.14
N PRO A 88 22.40 -2.40 27.42
CA PRO A 88 21.03 -2.12 27.86
C PRO A 88 20.69 -0.63 27.97
N SER A 89 21.63 0.28 27.77
CA SER A 89 21.44 1.72 27.93
C SER A 89 20.73 2.37 26.73
N ASP A 90 21.33 3.41 26.16
CA ASP A 90 20.76 4.22 25.11
C ASP A 90 20.82 3.51 23.75
N ASN A 91 20.05 4.05 22.80
CA ASN A 91 20.06 3.57 21.43
C ASN A 91 21.42 3.87 20.77
N TYR A 92 22.09 2.84 20.27
CA TYR A 92 23.43 2.95 19.66
C TYR A 92 23.48 4.01 18.55
N PHE A 93 22.38 4.16 17.80
CA PHE A 93 22.27 5.15 16.74
C PHE A 93 22.18 6.60 17.24
N ASP A 94 21.71 6.83 18.46
CA ASP A 94 21.63 8.16 19.05
C ASP A 94 23.00 8.60 19.59
N GLU A 95 23.78 7.66 20.14
CA GLU A 95 25.16 7.90 20.57
C GLU A 95 26.13 8.10 19.39
N ASN A 96 25.91 7.39 18.28
CA ASN A 96 26.78 7.39 17.10
C ASN A 96 26.17 8.21 15.95
N SER A 97 25.97 9.51 16.18
CA SER A 97 25.27 10.41 15.24
C SER A 97 25.85 10.44 13.81
N GLU A 98 27.17 10.38 13.64
CA GLU A 98 27.82 10.33 12.31
C GLU A 98 27.46 9.05 11.57
N LEU A 99 27.54 7.91 12.25
CA LEU A 99 27.18 6.60 11.71
C LEU A 99 25.71 6.54 11.32
N SER A 100 24.84 7.08 12.18
CA SER A 100 23.40 7.16 11.92
C SER A 100 23.08 8.01 10.71
N ARG A 101 23.75 9.17 10.56
CA ARG A 101 23.61 9.99 9.35
C ARG A 101 24.03 9.22 8.11
N ASP A 102 25.11 8.47 8.21
CA ASP A 102 25.66 7.65 7.14
C ASP A 102 24.73 6.52 6.71
N ILE A 103 24.12 5.81 7.65
CA ILE A 103 23.11 4.78 7.35
C ILE A 103 21.84 5.42 6.77
N ARG A 104 21.37 6.54 7.33
CA ARG A 104 20.21 7.29 6.79
C ARG A 104 20.45 7.71 5.34
N ASN A 105 21.64 8.20 5.02
CA ASN A 105 22.04 8.56 3.66
C ASN A 105 22.05 7.34 2.73
N THR A 106 22.56 6.20 3.21
CA THR A 106 22.50 4.94 2.45
C THR A 106 21.06 4.49 2.19
N LEU A 107 20.19 4.54 3.20
CA LEU A 107 18.76 4.25 3.03
C LEU A 107 18.09 5.18 2.02
N LEU A 108 18.34 6.48 2.12
CA LEU A 108 17.82 7.48 1.18
C LEU A 108 18.34 7.24 -0.24
N SER A 109 19.58 6.78 -0.40
CA SER A 109 20.14 6.46 -1.72
C SER A 109 19.38 5.35 -2.44
N PHE A 110 18.83 4.37 -1.71
CA PHE A 110 17.96 3.33 -2.29
C PHE A 110 16.60 3.87 -2.74
N THR A 111 16.18 5.00 -2.17
CA THR A 111 14.94 5.71 -2.54
C THR A 111 15.18 6.84 -3.56
N SER A 112 16.37 6.96 -4.12
CA SER A 112 16.73 8.07 -5.02
C SER A 112 15.91 8.09 -6.33
N LEU A 113 15.53 6.92 -6.84
CA LEU A 113 14.75 6.80 -8.09
C LEU A 113 13.23 6.89 -7.86
N GLN A 114 12.76 6.68 -6.63
CA GLN A 114 11.35 6.75 -6.28
C GLN A 114 11.19 7.33 -4.87
N PRO A 115 10.48 8.45 -4.71
CA PRO A 115 10.34 9.09 -3.40
C PRO A 115 9.73 8.10 -2.41
N LEU A 116 10.36 8.01 -1.22
CA LEU A 116 9.86 7.18 -0.14
C LEU A 116 8.41 7.56 0.17
N LYS A 117 7.48 6.61 0.05
CA LYS A 117 6.06 6.77 0.40
C LYS A 117 5.77 6.10 1.74
N GLY A 118 6.33 6.68 2.81
CA GLY A 118 6.18 6.16 4.17
C GLY A 118 7.52 6.14 4.90
N ARG A 119 7.84 4.99 5.50
CA ARG A 119 8.98 4.83 6.42
C ARG A 119 9.75 3.55 6.14
N ILE A 120 11.07 3.63 6.31
CA ILE A 120 11.97 2.49 6.43
C ILE A 120 12.45 2.47 7.86
N SER A 121 12.29 1.33 8.55
CA SER A 121 12.71 1.14 9.94
C SER A 121 13.67 -0.04 10.01
N ILE A 122 14.82 0.17 10.65
CA ILE A 122 15.80 -0.87 10.97
C ILE A 122 15.82 -1.04 12.48
N ILE A 123 15.77 -2.29 12.94
CA ILE A 123 15.80 -2.64 14.35
C ILE A 123 16.89 -3.70 14.54
N SER A 124 17.80 -3.48 15.48
CA SER A 124 18.84 -4.44 15.88
C SER A 124 18.25 -5.53 16.78
N LEU A 125 18.97 -6.64 16.93
CA LEU A 125 18.59 -7.71 17.87
C LEU A 125 18.43 -7.20 19.32
N TYR A 126 19.20 -6.17 19.67
CA TYR A 126 19.22 -5.57 21.01
C TYR A 126 18.21 -4.42 21.16
N GLY A 127 17.41 -4.13 20.14
CA GLY A 127 16.36 -3.12 20.16
C GLY A 127 16.79 -1.71 19.73
N ASP A 128 18.02 -1.55 19.25
CA ASP A 128 18.49 -0.29 18.66
C ASP A 128 17.73 -0.01 17.38
N TYR A 129 17.26 1.22 17.22
CA TYR A 129 16.34 1.57 16.15
C TYR A 129 16.82 2.78 15.36
N LEU A 130 16.68 2.66 14.04
CA LEU A 130 16.94 3.75 13.11
C LEU A 130 15.89 3.73 12.01
N GLY A 131 15.15 4.83 11.86
CA GLY A 131 14.12 4.96 10.83
C GLY A 131 14.28 6.19 9.95
N VAL A 132 14.06 6.05 8.65
CA VAL A 132 13.93 7.17 7.70
C VAL A 132 12.47 7.26 7.28
N SER A 133 11.86 8.44 7.46
CA SER A 133 10.48 8.72 7.11
C SER A 133 10.39 9.91 6.16
N ASN A 134 9.40 9.92 5.28
CA ASN A 134 9.04 11.11 4.51
C ASN A 134 8.13 12.08 5.28
N LYS A 135 7.64 11.68 6.46
CA LYS A 135 6.80 12.48 7.36
C LYS A 135 7.62 12.97 8.56
N MET A 136 7.31 14.18 9.02
CA MET A 136 7.85 14.79 10.25
C MET A 136 7.01 14.39 11.48
N ASP A 137 6.76 13.10 11.66
CA ASP A 137 5.90 12.54 12.71
C ASP A 137 6.60 11.38 13.45
N SER A 138 7.93 11.35 13.41
CA SER A 138 8.70 10.24 13.97
C SER A 138 8.63 10.25 15.49
N ARG A 139 8.00 9.22 16.05
CA ARG A 139 7.99 8.98 17.48
C ARG A 139 9.39 8.57 17.95
N ASN A 140 9.85 9.19 19.03
CA ASN A 140 11.03 8.70 19.72
C ASN A 140 10.62 7.48 20.57
N VAL A 141 11.15 6.31 20.25
CA VAL A 141 10.82 5.04 20.91
C VAL A 141 12.06 4.54 21.63
N ASP A 142 11.92 4.32 22.94
CA ASP A 142 13.01 3.80 23.77
C ASP A 142 13.39 2.37 23.37
N LYS A 143 14.69 2.07 23.37
CA LYS A 143 15.27 0.75 23.12
C LYS A 143 14.62 -0.32 24.01
N THR A 144 14.39 0.00 25.28
CA THR A 144 13.77 -0.95 26.22
C THR A 144 12.34 -1.32 25.82
N HIS A 145 11.59 -0.36 25.28
CA HIS A 145 10.23 -0.56 24.81
C HIS A 145 10.22 -1.51 23.59
N ILE A 146 11.10 -1.29 22.62
CA ILE A 146 11.20 -2.12 21.42
C ILE A 146 11.54 -3.58 21.78
N ARG A 147 12.44 -3.80 22.74
CA ARG A 147 12.78 -5.16 23.23
C ARG A 147 11.58 -5.88 23.85
N GLN A 148 10.66 -5.13 24.46
CA GLN A 148 9.47 -5.68 25.13
C GLN A 148 8.32 -5.96 24.16
N MET A 149 8.34 -5.40 22.94
CA MET A 149 7.32 -5.64 21.92
C MET A 149 7.33 -7.12 21.47
N PRO A 150 6.26 -7.90 21.75
CA PRO A 150 6.21 -9.31 21.37
C PRO A 150 6.32 -9.55 19.85
N GLU A 151 5.76 -8.65 19.05
CA GLU A 151 5.75 -8.71 17.59
C GLU A 151 7.18 -8.64 17.04
N VAL A 152 7.97 -7.69 17.53
CA VAL A 152 9.37 -7.49 17.13
C VAL A 152 10.20 -8.75 17.43
N ARG A 153 10.01 -9.35 18.61
CA ARG A 153 10.67 -10.61 18.97
C ARG A 153 10.28 -11.78 18.07
N GLN A 154 9.02 -11.85 17.65
CA GLN A 154 8.56 -12.86 16.70
C GLN A 154 9.22 -12.68 15.33
N TYR A 155 9.42 -11.43 14.88
CA TYR A 155 10.06 -11.15 13.59
C TYR A 155 11.53 -11.59 13.54
N PHE A 156 12.27 -11.53 14.65
CA PHE A 156 13.64 -12.05 14.68
C PHE A 156 13.71 -13.58 14.63
N THR A 157 12.70 -14.27 15.14
CA THR A 157 12.67 -15.75 15.24
C THR A 157 11.92 -16.42 14.09
N MET A 158 11.22 -15.67 13.24
CA MET A 158 10.42 -16.23 12.15
C MET A 158 11.31 -16.92 11.11
N LYS A 159 10.95 -18.13 10.66
CA LYS A 159 11.75 -18.82 9.63
C LYS A 159 11.63 -18.16 8.25
N ALA A 160 10.50 -17.51 7.98
CA ALA A 160 10.21 -16.85 6.71
C ALA A 160 11.20 -15.72 6.41
N TYR A 161 11.57 -15.56 5.13
CA TYR A 161 12.45 -14.49 4.67
C TYR A 161 11.74 -13.13 4.54
N LYS A 162 10.41 -13.12 4.52
CA LYS A 162 9.59 -11.91 4.50
C LYS A 162 8.21 -12.18 5.09
N LEU A 163 7.61 -11.14 5.64
CA LEU A 163 6.25 -11.13 6.14
C LEU A 163 5.55 -9.86 5.66
N PHE A 164 4.38 -10.02 5.05
CA PHE A 164 3.49 -8.91 4.75
C PHE A 164 2.54 -8.73 5.92
N LEU A 165 2.56 -7.54 6.52
CA LEU A 165 1.63 -7.18 7.58
C LEU A 165 0.36 -6.58 6.95
N PRO A 166 -0.84 -7.03 7.33
CA PRO A 166 -2.09 -6.39 6.93
C PRO A 166 -2.13 -4.94 7.43
N PRO A 167 -3.06 -4.10 6.97
CA PRO A 167 -3.21 -2.73 7.47
C PRO A 167 -3.25 -2.67 9.00
N HIS A 168 -2.34 -1.89 9.60
CA HIS A 168 -2.18 -1.71 11.05
C HIS A 168 -1.78 -0.24 11.36
N PRO A 169 -1.95 0.22 12.60
CA PRO A 169 -1.43 1.52 13.03
C PRO A 169 0.10 1.60 12.90
N ASP A 170 0.63 2.75 12.46
CA ASP A 170 2.07 3.00 12.44
C ASP A 170 2.59 3.25 13.87
N GLU A 171 3.10 2.20 14.51
CA GLU A 171 3.69 2.24 15.87
C GLU A 171 4.91 3.19 15.97
N TRP A 172 5.51 3.55 14.84
CA TRP A 172 6.66 4.43 14.77
C TRP A 172 6.25 5.90 14.59
N SER A 173 5.00 6.19 14.29
CA SER A 173 4.48 7.54 14.13
C SER A 173 3.73 8.01 15.36
N GLU A 174 3.78 9.31 15.65
CA GLU A 174 2.92 9.93 16.67
C GLU A 174 1.45 9.98 16.24
N THR A 175 1.16 10.01 14.94
CA THR A 175 -0.23 10.08 14.43
C THR A 175 -0.92 8.72 14.42
N GLY A 176 -0.16 7.62 14.37
CA GLY A 176 -0.70 6.27 14.33
C GLY A 176 -1.49 5.95 13.05
N ASP A 177 -1.15 6.61 11.92
CA ASP A 177 -1.83 6.39 10.65
C ASP A 177 -1.85 4.90 10.25
N THR A 178 -2.92 4.47 9.57
CA THR A 178 -3.00 3.10 9.07
C THR A 178 -2.04 2.87 7.91
N VAL A 179 -1.14 1.91 8.07
CA VAL A 179 -0.10 1.54 7.11
C VAL A 179 -0.11 0.04 6.84
N PHE A 180 0.47 -0.37 5.71
CA PHE A 180 0.87 -1.76 5.47
C PHE A 180 2.39 -1.82 5.48
N SER A 181 2.95 -2.92 5.97
CA SER A 181 4.38 -3.04 6.22
C SER A 181 4.91 -4.36 5.69
N ILE A 182 6.16 -4.34 5.23
CA ILE A 182 6.92 -5.55 4.92
C ILE A 182 8.01 -5.68 5.96
N VAL A 183 8.01 -6.81 6.66
CA VAL A 183 9.06 -7.15 7.62
C VAL A 183 9.97 -8.19 7.00
N ARG A 184 11.27 -7.93 7.03
CA ARG A 184 12.30 -8.83 6.56
C ARG A 184 13.34 -9.00 7.66
N PRO A 185 13.61 -10.24 8.12
CA PRO A 185 14.67 -10.47 9.08
C PRO A 185 15.99 -10.36 8.33
N LEU A 186 16.85 -9.46 8.78
CA LEU A 186 18.17 -9.31 8.19
C LEU A 186 19.03 -10.50 8.62
N ARG A 187 19.55 -11.23 7.64
CA ARG A 187 20.36 -12.44 7.87
C ARG A 187 21.59 -12.37 7.01
N ASP A 188 22.70 -12.80 7.60
CA ASP A 188 23.90 -13.04 6.82
C ASP A 188 23.68 -14.28 5.93
N ASN A 189 23.64 -14.07 4.62
CA ASN A 189 23.54 -15.15 3.65
C ASN A 189 24.79 -16.04 3.62
N TYR A 190 25.91 -15.60 4.22
CA TYR A 190 27.17 -16.34 4.24
C TYR A 190 27.32 -17.33 5.40
N LEU A 191 26.43 -17.33 6.40
CA LEU A 191 26.49 -18.24 7.56
C LEU A 191 25.60 -19.48 7.42
N VAL A 192 25.31 -19.93 6.20
CA VAL A 192 24.66 -21.24 5.95
C VAL A 192 25.67 -22.42 5.96
N TRP A 193 26.98 -22.17 6.10
CA TRP A 193 28.03 -23.21 5.97
C TRP A 193 29.04 -23.32 7.13
N LEU A 194 28.67 -23.06 8.38
CA LEU A 194 29.44 -23.56 9.54
C LEU A 194 28.53 -24.27 10.55
N GLY A 195 27.76 -25.23 10.03
CA GLY A 195 27.23 -26.35 10.80
C GLY A 195 28.02 -27.62 10.50
N ARG A 196 29.32 -27.66 10.87
CA ARG A 196 30.11 -28.88 11.10
C ARG A 196 31.30 -28.56 12.01
N GLY A 197 31.31 -29.16 13.20
CA GLY A 197 32.38 -29.08 14.19
C GLY A 197 31.82 -29.14 15.59
#